data_AF-A0A2E8H1Q8-F1
#
_entry.id   AF-A0A2E8H1Q8-F1
#
_cell.length_a   1.000
_cell.length_b   1.000
_cell.length_c   1.000
_cell.angle_alpha   90.00
_cell.angle_beta   90.00
_cell.angle_gamma   90.00
#
_symmetry.space_group_name_H-M   'P 1'
#
loop_
_entity.id
_entity.type
_entity.pdbx_description
1 polymer ?
#
loop_
_entity_poly.entity_id
_entity_poly.type
_entity_poly.pdbx_seq_one_letter_code
_entity_poly.pdbx_strand_id
1 'polypeptide(L)'
;MVRGLLALALLVGALGCGNEEEIAQLKHYSAEIHKLDQFNRRVQAEILRFDDPTQDITQADIQGAFNLLEEYQKAVAAVTAPDAATASNTHDLYVRSFDEAMGLASDEKGDTKRRTQSAAIGLRDLRRKLKDRVYPTFNLLMAREKLTGEQYELVWPESD
;
A
#
# COMPACT_ATOMS: atom_id res chain seq x y z
N MET A 1 -29.62 -46.54 40.32
CA MET A 1 -29.98 -45.11 40.42
C MET A 1 -28.80 -44.32 39.87
N VAL A 2 -28.98 -43.69 38.70
CA VAL A 2 -27.94 -42.94 37.99
C VAL A 2 -28.00 -41.48 38.46
N ARG A 3 -26.93 -40.98 39.09
CA ARG A 3 -26.67 -39.55 39.37
C ARG A 3 -25.17 -39.41 39.59
N GLY A 4 -24.40 -38.61 38.89
CA GLY A 4 -24.64 -37.73 37.76
C GLY A 4 -23.26 -37.20 37.34
N LEU A 5 -22.90 -37.36 36.07
CA LEU A 5 -21.72 -36.73 35.48
C LEU A 5 -21.94 -35.22 35.45
N LEU A 6 -21.18 -34.48 36.26
CA LEU A 6 -21.16 -33.02 36.24
C LEU A 6 -20.32 -32.54 35.04
N ALA A 7 -21.06 -32.15 34.00
CA ALA A 7 -20.82 -31.04 33.08
C ALA A 7 -19.36 -30.60 32.86
N LEU A 8 -18.73 -31.20 31.84
CA LEU A 8 -17.63 -30.59 31.11
C LEU A 8 -18.22 -29.73 29.98
N ALA A 9 -18.58 -28.48 30.27
CA ALA A 9 -19.05 -27.54 29.25
C ALA A 9 -18.52 -26.14 29.57
N LEU A 10 -17.95 -25.51 28.54
CA LEU A 10 -17.47 -24.12 28.41
C LEU A 10 -15.95 -23.97 28.30
N LEU A 11 -15.39 -24.40 27.16
CA LEU A 11 -14.09 -23.93 26.67
C LEU A 11 -14.05 -23.90 25.13
N VAL A 12 -15.15 -23.48 24.49
CA VAL A 12 -15.21 -23.26 23.02
C VAL A 12 -15.38 -21.78 22.66
N GLY A 13 -15.62 -20.89 23.64
CA GLY A 13 -15.90 -19.47 23.39
C GLY A 13 -14.68 -18.56 23.16
N ALA A 14 -13.45 -19.02 23.42
CA ALA A 14 -12.25 -18.17 23.37
C ALA A 14 -11.54 -18.16 22.01
N LEU A 15 -11.91 -19.03 21.06
CA LEU A 15 -11.29 -19.08 19.73
C LEU A 15 -11.98 -18.18 18.69
N GLY A 16 -13.18 -17.65 19.00
CA GLY A 16 -13.97 -16.82 18.07
C GLY A 16 -13.66 -15.32 18.13
N CYS A 17 -13.38 -14.76 19.32
CA CYS A 17 -13.20 -13.31 19.46
C CYS A 17 -11.93 -12.77 18.81
N GLY A 18 -10.82 -13.52 18.83
CA GLY A 18 -9.56 -13.08 18.23
C GLY A 18 -9.66 -12.88 16.71
N ASN A 19 -10.42 -13.76 16.04
CA ASN A 19 -10.62 -13.67 14.59
C ASN A 19 -11.54 -12.51 14.19
N GLU A 20 -12.57 -12.22 15.00
CA GLU A 20 -13.48 -11.10 14.73
C GLU A 20 -12.80 -9.74 14.88
N GLU A 21 -11.94 -9.58 15.90
CA GLU A 21 -11.15 -8.37 16.10
C GLU A 21 -10.13 -8.17 14.96
N GLU A 22 -9.40 -9.23 14.58
CA GLU A 22 -8.46 -9.18 13.46
C GLU A 22 -9.17 -8.79 12.15
N ILE A 23 -10.33 -9.40 11.85
CA ILE A 23 -11.14 -9.04 10.67
C ILE A 23 -11.59 -7.59 10.74
N ALA A 24 -11.98 -7.08 11.90
CA ALA A 24 -12.37 -5.67 12.07
C ALA A 24 -11.20 -4.72 11.81
N GLN A 25 -10.01 -5.04 12.33
CA GLN A 25 -8.79 -4.28 12.05
C GLN A 25 -8.45 -4.29 10.56
N LEU A 26 -8.52 -5.44 9.89
CA LEU A 26 -8.27 -5.56 8.45
C LEU A 26 -9.25 -4.75 7.60
N LYS A 27 -10.55 -4.77 7.94
CA LYS A 27 -11.55 -3.93 7.26
C LYS A 27 -11.26 -2.44 7.42
N HIS A 28 -10.90 -2.01 8.64
CA HIS A 28 -10.55 -0.63 8.90
C HIS A 28 -9.29 -0.21 8.12
N TYR A 29 -8.25 -1.04 8.18
CA TYR A 29 -7.01 -0.82 7.46
C TYR A 29 -7.22 -0.73 5.95
N SER A 30 -8.01 -1.65 5.37
CA SER A 30 -8.41 -1.60 3.96
C SER A 30 -9.07 -0.28 3.59
N ALA A 31 -10.04 0.17 4.41
CA ALA A 31 -10.72 1.43 4.17
C ALA A 31 -9.78 2.65 4.20
N GLU A 32 -8.80 2.68 5.11
CA GLU A 32 -7.79 3.75 5.14
C GLU A 32 -6.86 3.70 3.92
N ILE A 33 -6.40 2.52 3.51
CA ILE A 33 -5.53 2.37 2.34
C ILE A 33 -6.26 2.77 1.05
N HIS A 34 -7.55 2.46 0.90
CA HIS A 34 -8.34 2.89 -0.27
C HIS A 34 -8.45 4.42 -0.39
N LYS A 35 -8.40 5.18 0.70
CA LYS A 35 -8.37 6.66 0.63
C LYS A 35 -7.10 7.18 -0.05
N LEU A 36 -6.04 6.37 -0.09
CA LEU A 36 -4.77 6.72 -0.72
C LEU A 36 -4.78 6.52 -2.24
N ASP A 37 -5.87 6.00 -2.82
CA ASP A 37 -5.95 5.71 -4.25
C ASP A 37 -5.80 6.96 -5.15
N GLN A 38 -6.13 8.14 -4.62
CA GLN A 38 -5.82 9.41 -5.28
C GLN A 38 -4.31 9.60 -5.53
N PHE A 39 -3.44 9.10 -4.64
CA PHE A 39 -2.00 9.17 -4.84
C PHE A 39 -1.55 8.22 -5.94
N ASN A 40 -2.14 7.01 -6.03
CA ASN A 40 -1.86 6.09 -7.14
C ASN A 40 -2.13 6.73 -8.49
N ARG A 41 -3.29 7.40 -8.62
CA ARG A 41 -3.66 8.12 -9.84
C ARG A 41 -2.68 9.25 -10.16
N ARG A 42 -2.28 10.04 -9.15
CA ARG A 42 -1.27 11.09 -9.33
C ARG A 42 0.08 10.52 -9.79
N VAL A 43 0.54 9.43 -9.17
CA VAL A 43 1.80 8.76 -9.56
C VAL A 43 1.72 8.23 -10.99
N GLN A 44 0.61 7.58 -11.36
CA GLN A 44 0.40 7.09 -12.71
C GLN A 44 0.36 8.23 -13.73
N ALA A 45 -0.29 9.35 -13.42
CA ALA A 45 -0.31 10.54 -14.27
C ALA A 45 1.08 11.15 -14.46
N GLU A 46 1.89 11.26 -13.40
CA GLU A 46 3.28 11.72 -13.50
C GLU A 46 4.13 10.75 -14.34
N ILE A 47 3.97 9.43 -14.19
CA ILE A 47 4.67 8.47 -15.05
C ILE A 47 4.34 8.72 -16.53
N LEU A 48 3.06 8.85 -16.88
CA LEU A 48 2.64 9.12 -18.26
C LEU A 48 3.19 10.46 -18.78
N ARG A 49 3.19 11.49 -17.94
CA ARG A 49 3.74 12.80 -18.30
C ARG A 49 5.24 12.74 -18.57
N PHE A 50 6.00 12.04 -17.73
CA PHE A 50 7.45 11.86 -17.92
C PHE A 50 7.80 10.90 -19.08
N ASP A 51 6.86 10.04 -19.49
CA ASP A 51 6.99 9.14 -20.65
C ASP A 51 6.69 9.85 -21.99
N ASP A 52 5.95 10.96 -21.97
CA ASP A 52 5.57 11.72 -23.17
C ASP A 52 6.75 12.60 -23.66
N PRO A 53 7.38 12.27 -24.80
CA PRO A 53 8.53 13.01 -25.32
C PRO A 53 8.18 14.41 -25.84
N THR A 54 6.88 14.75 -25.93
CA THR A 54 6.41 16.07 -26.35
C THR A 54 6.28 17.06 -25.19
N GLN A 55 6.31 16.57 -23.95
CA GLN A 55 6.26 17.41 -22.76
C GLN A 55 7.64 18.00 -22.47
N ASP A 56 7.68 19.32 -22.23
CA ASP A 56 8.86 19.94 -21.66
C ASP A 56 8.84 19.75 -20.14
N ILE A 57 9.83 19.02 -19.62
CA ILE A 57 9.92 18.71 -18.18
C ILE A 57 10.88 19.71 -17.52
N THR A 58 10.33 20.51 -16.62
CA THR A 58 11.08 21.53 -15.89
C THR A 58 11.64 21.00 -14.57
N GLN A 59 12.52 21.77 -13.95
CA GLN A 59 12.99 21.51 -12.58
C GLN A 59 11.85 21.55 -11.55
N ALA A 60 10.80 22.35 -11.79
CA ALA A 60 9.64 22.39 -10.92
C ALA A 60 8.81 21.10 -11.02
N ASP A 61 8.68 20.52 -12.21
CA ASP A 61 7.98 19.24 -12.42
C ASP A 61 8.74 18.09 -11.74
N ILE A 62 10.07 18.07 -11.88
CA ILE A 62 10.94 17.14 -11.16
C ILE A 62 10.70 17.26 -9.65
N GLN A 63 10.73 18.47 -9.09
CA GLN A 63 10.46 18.68 -7.67
C GLN A 63 9.05 18.26 -7.26
N GLY A 64 8.06 18.47 -8.13
CA GLY A 64 6.68 18.01 -7.92
C GLY A 64 6.59 16.49 -7.78
N ALA A 65 7.31 15.73 -8.61
CA ALA A 65 7.38 14.28 -8.52
C ALA A 65 8.01 13.80 -7.20
N PHE A 66 9.06 14.47 -6.72
CA PHE A 66 9.65 14.18 -5.41
C PHE A 66 8.69 14.46 -4.26
N ASN A 67 8.06 15.64 -4.27
CA ASN A 67 7.09 16.03 -3.25
C ASN A 67 5.92 15.04 -3.23
N LEU A 68 5.45 14.57 -4.39
CA LEU A 68 4.42 13.55 -4.48
C LEU A 68 4.84 12.24 -3.79
N LEU A 69 6.07 11.76 -4.00
CA LEU A 69 6.60 10.57 -3.33
C LEU A 69 6.64 10.76 -1.81
N GLU A 70 7.12 11.90 -1.33
CA GLU A 70 7.17 12.22 0.11
C GLU A 70 5.78 12.34 0.75
N GLU A 71 4.86 13.07 0.09
CA GLU A 71 3.47 13.22 0.54
C GLU A 71 2.80 11.86 0.66
N TYR A 72 2.99 11.01 -0.35
CA TYR A 72 2.39 9.69 -0.38
C TYR A 72 3.00 8.77 0.69
N GLN A 73 4.33 8.79 0.86
CA GLN A 73 4.98 8.04 1.94
C GLN A 73 4.43 8.46 3.32
N LYS A 74 4.34 9.76 3.59
CA LYS A 74 3.81 10.29 4.85
C LYS A 74 2.37 9.84 5.07
N ALA A 75 1.55 9.84 4.02
CA ALA A 75 0.17 9.39 4.10
C ALA A 75 0.07 7.89 4.40
N VAL A 76 0.91 7.05 3.78
CA VAL A 76 0.95 5.61 4.06
C VAL A 76 1.43 5.34 5.49
N ALA A 77 2.51 5.99 5.93
CA ALA A 77 3.06 5.82 7.27
C ALA A 77 2.12 6.30 8.39
N ALA A 78 1.18 7.19 8.09
CA ALA A 78 0.17 7.65 9.03
C ALA A 78 -0.98 6.63 9.23
N VAL A 79 -1.12 5.64 8.35
CA VAL A 79 -2.14 4.60 8.49
C VAL A 79 -1.72 3.63 9.59
N THR A 80 -2.59 3.42 10.59
CA THR A 80 -2.35 2.44 11.65
C THR A 80 -2.33 1.02 11.06
N ALA A 81 -1.20 0.34 11.21
CA ALA A 81 -1.06 -1.05 10.79
C ALA A 81 -1.89 -1.98 11.68
N PRO A 82 -2.47 -3.07 11.14
CA PRO A 82 -3.11 -4.10 11.95
C PRO A 82 -2.07 -4.85 12.80
N ASP A 83 -2.50 -5.35 13.96
CA ASP A 83 -1.60 -5.99 14.93
C ASP A 83 -1.09 -7.36 14.46
N ALA A 84 -1.89 -8.05 13.64
CA ALA A 84 -1.54 -9.36 13.11
C ALA A 84 -0.22 -9.30 12.32
N ALA A 85 0.74 -10.15 12.66
CA ALA A 85 2.11 -10.08 12.15
C ALA A 85 2.19 -10.06 10.61
N THR A 86 1.37 -10.85 9.92
CA THR A 86 1.34 -10.86 8.44
C THR A 86 0.86 -9.52 7.86
N ALA A 87 -0.16 -8.92 8.49
CA ALA A 87 -0.71 -7.63 8.08
C ALA A 87 0.27 -6.50 8.37
N SER A 88 0.85 -6.47 9.57
CA SER A 88 1.89 -5.53 9.97
C SER A 88 3.11 -5.60 9.04
N ASN A 89 3.61 -6.79 8.73
CA ASN A 89 4.72 -6.97 7.77
C ASN A 89 4.37 -6.49 6.36
N THR A 90 3.10 -6.62 5.94
CA THR A 90 2.64 -6.12 4.64
C THR A 90 2.61 -4.59 4.63
N HIS A 91 2.18 -3.96 5.72
CA HIS A 91 2.25 -2.51 5.89
C HIS A 91 3.70 -2.01 5.87
N ASP A 92 4.60 -2.67 6.60
CA ASP A 92 6.04 -2.38 6.59
C ASP A 92 6.63 -2.42 5.19
N LEU A 93 6.25 -3.44 4.40
CA LEU A 93 6.67 -3.56 3.00
C LEU A 93 6.15 -2.39 2.16
N TYR A 94 4.92 -1.95 2.41
CA TYR A 94 4.34 -0.78 1.75
C TYR A 94 5.18 0.47 2.05
N VAL A 95 5.43 0.77 3.32
CA VAL A 95 6.21 1.94 3.74
C VAL A 95 7.63 1.92 3.14
N ARG A 96 8.34 0.79 3.24
CA ARG A 96 9.72 0.66 2.73
C ARG A 96 9.83 0.79 1.21
N SER A 97 8.75 0.52 0.47
CA SER A 97 8.75 0.69 -0.99
C SER A 97 9.02 2.14 -1.41
N PHE A 98 8.67 3.12 -0.55
CA PHE A 98 8.93 4.53 -0.79
C PHE A 98 10.38 4.93 -0.57
N ASP A 99 11.06 4.40 0.44
CA ASP A 99 12.47 4.75 0.70
C ASP A 99 13.35 4.44 -0.50
N GLU A 100 13.16 3.27 -1.08
CA GLU A 100 13.88 2.86 -2.29
C GLU A 100 13.49 3.71 -3.51
N ALA A 101 12.20 4.02 -3.68
CA ALA A 101 11.73 4.86 -4.79
C ALA A 101 12.28 6.29 -4.70
N MET A 102 12.31 6.88 -3.50
CA MET A 102 12.91 8.20 -3.25
C MET A 102 14.42 8.19 -3.48
N GLY A 103 15.11 7.13 -3.04
CA GLY A 103 16.55 6.96 -3.28
C GLY A 103 16.90 6.90 -4.78
N LEU A 104 16.06 6.24 -5.58
CA LEU A 104 16.20 6.19 -7.03
C LEU A 104 15.83 7.51 -7.71
N ALA A 105 14.80 8.19 -7.20
CA ALA A 105 14.40 9.48 -7.71
C ALA A 105 15.51 10.52 -7.50
N SER A 106 16.18 10.50 -6.34
CA SER A 106 17.08 11.57 -5.88
C SER A 106 18.41 11.56 -6.61
N ASP A 107 18.59 12.52 -7.54
CA ASP A 107 19.87 12.79 -8.18
C ASP A 107 20.19 14.29 -8.12
N GLU A 108 20.56 14.75 -6.92
CA GLU A 108 20.82 16.17 -6.65
C GLU A 108 21.97 16.78 -7.46
N LYS A 109 22.85 15.94 -8.03
CA LYS A 109 24.06 16.37 -8.76
C LYS A 109 23.89 16.29 -10.29
N GLY A 110 22.78 15.75 -10.77
CA GLY A 110 22.48 15.61 -12.20
C GLY A 110 22.04 16.92 -12.86
N ASP A 111 22.26 17.03 -14.16
CA ASP A 111 21.58 18.04 -14.99
C ASP A 111 20.07 17.76 -15.06
N THR A 112 19.28 18.69 -15.63
CA THR A 112 17.83 18.53 -15.74
C THR A 112 17.44 17.22 -16.40
N LYS A 113 18.10 16.84 -17.51
CA LYS A 113 17.77 15.61 -18.26
C LYS A 113 17.98 14.37 -17.40
N ARG A 114 19.11 14.28 -16.71
CA ARG A 114 19.43 13.16 -15.83
C ARG A 114 18.47 13.12 -14.63
N ARG A 115 18.16 14.27 -14.04
CA ARG A 115 17.18 14.37 -12.93
C ARG A 115 15.78 13.94 -13.35
N THR A 116 15.34 14.31 -14.55
CA THR A 116 14.08 13.84 -15.14
C THR A 116 14.06 12.32 -15.24
N GLN A 117 15.14 11.71 -15.72
CA GLN A 117 15.24 10.25 -15.81
C GLN A 117 15.20 9.59 -14.44
N SER A 118 15.94 10.10 -13.46
CA SER A 118 15.94 9.58 -12.08
C SER A 118 14.55 9.66 -11.45
N ALA A 119 13.87 10.81 -11.52
CA ALA A 119 12.51 10.97 -11.02
C ALA A 119 11.54 9.97 -11.65
N ALA A 120 11.59 9.79 -12.98
CA ALA A 120 10.76 8.82 -13.68
C ALA A 120 11.08 7.37 -13.27
N ILE A 121 12.36 7.04 -13.01
CA ILE A 121 12.75 5.71 -12.50
C ILE A 121 12.15 5.47 -11.12
N GLY A 122 12.24 6.44 -10.20
CA GLY A 122 11.67 6.32 -8.85
C GLY A 122 10.15 6.11 -8.86
N LEU A 123 9.41 6.89 -9.66
CA LEU A 123 7.96 6.71 -9.81
C LEU A 123 7.59 5.33 -10.36
N ARG A 124 8.28 4.86 -11.41
CA ARG A 124 8.03 3.54 -12.01
C ARG A 124 8.40 2.40 -11.07
N ASP A 125 9.46 2.57 -10.29
CA ASP A 125 9.86 1.60 -9.27
C ASP A 125 8.81 1.48 -8.17
N LEU A 126 8.30 2.61 -7.67
CA LEU A 126 7.20 2.61 -6.71
C LEU A 126 5.98 1.86 -7.28
N ARG A 127 5.51 2.26 -8.47
CA ARG A 127 4.38 1.57 -9.14
C ARG A 127 4.59 0.07 -9.20
N ARG A 128 5.76 -0.36 -9.67
CA ARG A 128 6.10 -1.78 -9.84
C ARG A 128 6.02 -2.52 -8.49
N LYS A 129 6.59 -1.97 -7.44
CA LYS A 129 6.54 -2.60 -6.10
C LYS A 129 5.13 -2.65 -5.54
N LEU A 130 4.36 -1.58 -5.70
CA LEU A 130 2.99 -1.56 -5.21
C LEU A 130 2.13 -2.57 -5.98
N LYS A 131 2.12 -2.49 -7.31
CA LYS A 131 1.34 -3.35 -8.20
C LYS A 131 1.73 -4.82 -8.14
N ASP A 132 3.02 -5.13 -8.14
CA ASP A 132 3.49 -6.51 -8.34
C ASP A 132 3.79 -7.23 -7.02
N ARG A 133 3.89 -6.50 -5.89
CA ARG A 133 4.30 -7.08 -4.60
C ARG A 133 3.38 -6.71 -3.46
N VAL A 134 3.15 -5.43 -3.19
CA VAL A 134 2.36 -4.99 -2.02
C VAL A 134 0.89 -5.38 -2.20
N TYR A 135 0.27 -4.97 -3.31
CA TYR A 135 -1.16 -5.17 -3.52
C TYR A 135 -1.53 -6.66 -3.63
N PRO A 136 -0.77 -7.51 -4.33
CA PRO A 136 -1.04 -8.95 -4.32
C PRO A 136 -0.94 -9.56 -2.91
N THR A 137 0.05 -9.14 -2.11
CA THR A 137 0.20 -9.64 -0.72
C THR A 137 -0.98 -9.19 0.15
N PHE A 138 -1.39 -7.94 0.02
CA PHE A 138 -2.56 -7.39 0.70
C PHE A 138 -3.86 -8.11 0.28
N ASN A 139 -4.10 -8.27 -1.02
CA ASN A 139 -5.31 -8.92 -1.52
C ASN A 139 -5.38 -10.40 -1.09
N LEU A 140 -4.23 -11.10 -1.04
CA LEU A 140 -4.16 -12.46 -0.50
C LEU A 140 -4.49 -12.50 1.00
N LEU A 141 -4.05 -11.51 1.78
CA LEU A 141 -4.39 -11.38 3.20
C LEU A 141 -5.90 -11.19 3.37
N MET A 142 -6.52 -10.29 2.61
CA MET A 142 -7.96 -10.06 2.65
C MET A 142 -8.76 -11.31 2.24
N ALA A 143 -8.32 -12.01 1.18
CA ALA A 143 -8.97 -13.21 0.69
C ALA A 143 -8.95 -14.37 1.70
N ARG A 144 -7.89 -14.51 2.51
CA ARG A 144 -7.80 -15.53 3.58
C ARG A 144 -8.92 -15.36 4.61
N GLU A 145 -9.26 -14.12 4.91
CA GLU A 145 -10.35 -13.76 5.82
C GLU A 145 -11.72 -13.64 5.14
N LYS A 146 -11.84 -14.13 3.89
CA LYS A 146 -13.06 -14.07 3.08
C LYS A 146 -13.56 -12.64 2.85
N LEU A 147 -12.66 -11.66 2.90
CA LEU A 147 -12.93 -10.27 2.56
C LEU A 147 -12.64 -10.09 1.08
N THR A 148 -13.65 -10.31 0.25
CA THR A 148 -13.56 -10.26 -1.22
C THR A 148 -14.42 -9.14 -1.80
N GLY A 149 -14.07 -8.64 -2.98
CA GLY A 149 -14.80 -7.58 -3.68
C GLY A 149 -14.04 -6.26 -3.70
N GLU A 150 -14.48 -5.34 -4.56
CA GLU A 150 -13.77 -4.10 -4.92
C GLU A 150 -13.42 -3.21 -3.70
N GLN A 151 -14.23 -3.24 -2.64
CA GLN A 151 -13.98 -2.46 -1.42
C GLN A 151 -12.84 -3.01 -0.54
N TYR A 152 -12.33 -4.20 -0.86
CA TYR A 152 -11.25 -4.89 -0.14
C TYR A 152 -10.05 -5.23 -1.03
N GLU A 153 -10.16 -4.99 -2.34
CA GLU A 153 -9.14 -5.32 -3.32
C GLU A 153 -8.42 -4.06 -3.77
N LEU A 154 -7.10 -4.05 -3.61
CA LEU A 154 -6.25 -3.00 -4.14
C LEU A 154 -5.88 -3.34 -5.58
N VAL A 155 -6.19 -2.41 -6.47
CA VAL A 155 -5.86 -2.48 -7.89
C VAL A 155 -5.12 -1.20 -8.26
N TRP A 156 -4.01 -1.33 -8.97
CA TRP A 156 -3.32 -0.16 -9.49
C TRP A 156 -4.16 0.48 -10.61
N PRO A 157 -4.37 1.80 -10.61
CA PRO A 157 -5.15 2.46 -11.65
C PRO A 157 -4.48 2.25 -13.01
N GLU A 158 -5.24 1.75 -13.97
CA GLU A 158 -4.80 1.73 -15.37
C GLU A 158 -4.91 3.15 -15.95
N SER A 159 -4.21 3.39 -17.05
CA SER A 159 -4.39 4.62 -17.82
C SER A 159 -5.79 4.56 -18.45
N ASP A 160 -6.70 5.46 -18.06
CA ASP A 160 -7.95 5.69 -18.80
C ASP A 160 -7.65 6.23 -20.22
#